data_AF-A0A2M7U3U1-F1
#
_entry.id   AF-A0A2M7U3U1-F1
#
_cell.length_a   1.000
_cell.length_b   1.000
_cell.length_c   1.000
_cell.angle_alpha   90.00
_cell.angle_beta   90.00
_cell.angle_gamma   90.00
#
_symmetry.space_group_name_H-M   'P 1'
#
loop_
_entity.id
_entity.type
_entity.pdbx_description
1 polymer ?
#
loop_
_entity_poly.entity_id
_entity_poly.type
_entity_poly.pdbx_seq_one_letter_code
_entity_poly.pdbx_strand_id
1 'polypeptide(L)'
;MKYLILAGIIFFTVFIHHFPTYYALLKTPSNTSFSGQAAWFDPWDTNVYVSAIKEGQNGNLLYSNQFTTIKHKPLFVYTFYTLTGLLFNNVDPYSLFQIESLIFSALLVVGTFL
;
A
#
# COMPACT_ATOMS: atom_id res chain seq x y z
N MET A 1 3.00 32.15 21.16
CA MET A 1 1.65 31.54 21.23
C MET A 1 1.27 30.75 19.98
N LYS A 2 1.32 31.32 18.76
CA LYS A 2 1.00 30.60 17.50
C LYS A 2 1.82 29.31 17.29
N TYR A 3 3.13 29.36 17.55
CA TYR A 3 4.02 28.19 17.42
C TYR A 3 3.76 27.09 18.46
N LEU A 4 3.30 27.45 19.65
CA LEU A 4 2.93 26.47 20.69
C LEU A 4 1.65 25.72 20.32
N ILE A 5 0.67 26.43 19.75
CA ILE A 5 -0.56 25.82 19.24
C ILE A 5 -0.25 24.88 18.09
N LEU A 6 0.60 25.30 17.15
CA LEU A 6 1.03 24.46 16.03
C LEU A 6 1.78 23.20 16.51
N ALA A 7 2.72 23.35 17.45
CA ALA A 7 3.43 22.22 18.04
C ALA A 7 2.48 21.26 18.75
N GLY A 8 1.46 21.77 19.46
CA GLY A 8 0.43 20.96 20.09
C GLY A 8 -0.40 20.15 19.09
N ILE A 9 -0.80 20.77 17.97
CA ILE A 9 -1.53 20.08 16.90
C ILE A 9 -0.68 18.98 16.27
N ILE A 10 0.58 19.28 15.92
CA ILE A 10 1.51 18.30 15.35
C ILE A 10 1.67 17.12 16.31
N PHE A 11 1.94 17.40 17.58
CA PHE A 11 2.07 16.36 18.60
C PHE A 11 0.81 15.50 18.71
N PHE A 12 -0.36 16.13 18.75
CA PHE A 12 -1.64 15.41 18.88
C PHE A 12 -1.93 14.52 17.67
N THR A 13 -1.69 15.01 16.46
CA THR A 13 -1.88 14.22 15.23
C THR A 13 -0.92 13.03 15.17
N VAL A 14 0.36 13.25 15.48
CA VAL A 14 1.37 12.18 15.56
C VAL A 14 0.98 11.17 16.63
N PHE A 15 0.56 11.64 17.80
CA PHE A 15 0.12 10.78 18.90
C PHE A 15 -1.06 9.90 18.50
N ILE A 16 -2.15 10.47 17.94
CA ILE A 16 -3.32 9.68 17.54
C ILE A 16 -2.97 8.65 16.48
N HIS A 17 -2.10 9.01 15.53
CA HIS A 17 -1.74 8.10 14.43
C HIS A 17 -0.87 6.93 14.91
N HIS A 18 0.09 7.17 15.80
CA HIS A 18 1.08 6.16 16.19
C HIS A 18 0.77 5.45 17.51
N PHE A 19 -0.02 6.06 18.41
CA PHE A 19 -0.32 5.48 19.72
C PHE A 19 -0.99 4.11 19.65
N PRO A 20 -1.99 3.85 18.77
CA PRO A 20 -2.61 2.52 18.69
C PRO A 20 -1.61 1.43 18.28
N THR A 21 -0.72 1.73 17.34
CA THR A 21 0.34 0.81 16.90
C THR A 21 1.35 0.55 18.02
N TYR A 22 1.78 1.59 18.72
CA TYR A 22 2.67 1.47 19.87
C TYR A 22 2.03 0.64 21.00
N TYR A 23 0.76 0.88 21.29
CA TYR A 23 0.02 0.12 22.29
C TYR A 23 -0.11 -1.37 21.92
N ALA A 24 -0.37 -1.67 20.65
CA ALA A 24 -0.45 -3.04 20.15
C ALA A 24 0.90 -3.77 20.21
N LEU A 25 2.02 -3.08 19.91
CA LEU A 25 3.37 -3.62 20.12
C LEU A 25 3.59 -4.06 21.57
N LEU A 26 3.24 -3.19 22.54
CA LEU A 26 3.41 -3.49 23.97
C LEU A 26 2.52 -4.64 24.46
N LYS A 27 1.40 -4.90 23.79
CA LYS A 27 0.45 -5.96 24.17
C LYS A 27 0.63 -7.25 23.38
N THR A 28 1.64 -7.33 22.51
CA THR A 28 1.90 -8.53 21.72
C THR A 28 2.42 -9.65 22.62
N PRO A 29 1.79 -10.85 22.62
CA PRO A 29 2.25 -12.00 23.39
C PRO A 29 3.70 -12.38 23.11
N SER A 30 4.40 -12.89 24.13
CA SER A 30 5.84 -13.23 24.02
C SER A 30 6.14 -14.39 23.05
N ASN A 31 5.11 -15.12 22.62
CA ASN A 31 5.21 -16.22 21.67
C ASN A 31 4.71 -15.84 20.25
N THR A 32 4.44 -14.57 20.00
CA THR A 32 4.08 -14.05 18.67
C THR A 32 4.96 -12.86 18.31
N SER A 33 4.85 -12.35 17.08
CA SER A 33 5.58 -11.18 16.62
C SER A 33 4.62 -10.12 16.13
N PHE A 34 4.86 -8.87 16.52
CA PHE A 34 4.11 -7.72 16.07
C PHE A 34 4.72 -7.20 14.76
N SER A 35 4.04 -7.38 13.64
CA SER A 35 4.52 -6.94 12.33
C SER A 35 4.31 -5.45 12.05
N GLY A 36 3.62 -4.72 12.94
CA GLY A 36 3.25 -3.30 12.73
C GLY A 36 1.84 -3.11 12.17
N GLN A 37 1.64 -2.05 11.39
CA GLN A 37 0.37 -1.78 10.72
C GLN A 37 0.04 -2.89 9.70
N ALA A 38 -1.16 -3.47 9.80
CA ALA A 38 -1.76 -4.30 8.74
C ALA A 38 -1.97 -3.53 7.41
N ALA A 39 -1.88 -2.19 7.44
CA ALA A 39 -2.09 -1.34 6.27
C ALA A 39 -1.00 -1.46 5.18
N TRP A 40 0.11 -2.15 5.43
CA TRP A 40 1.18 -2.34 4.43
C TRP A 40 1.18 -3.74 3.80
N PHE A 41 0.35 -4.63 4.33
CA PHE A 41 0.17 -6.01 3.90
C PHE A 41 -1.27 -6.42 4.20
N ASP A 42 -2.25 -5.67 3.67
CA ASP A 42 -3.60 -6.23 3.63
C ASP A 42 -3.54 -7.41 2.65
N PRO A 43 -3.82 -8.66 3.06
CA PRO A 43 -3.89 -9.78 2.11
C PRO A 43 -4.95 -9.56 1.01
N TRP A 44 -5.87 -8.60 1.16
CA TRP A 44 -6.72 -8.12 0.07
C TRP A 44 -5.97 -7.34 -1.01
N ASP A 45 -4.87 -6.68 -0.65
CA ASP A 45 -4.11 -5.83 -1.56
C ASP A 45 -3.49 -6.60 -2.71
N THR A 46 -3.06 -7.84 -2.49
CA THR A 46 -2.51 -8.68 -3.58
C THR A 46 -3.52 -8.83 -4.71
N ASN A 47 -4.79 -9.08 -4.39
CA ASN A 47 -5.83 -9.22 -5.41
C ASN A 47 -6.11 -7.89 -6.12
N VAL A 48 -6.04 -6.76 -5.39
CA VAL A 48 -6.19 -5.42 -5.96
C VAL A 48 -5.05 -5.10 -6.90
N TYR A 49 -3.80 -5.33 -6.50
CA TYR A 49 -2.62 -5.07 -7.33
C TYR A 49 -2.56 -5.99 -8.55
N VAL A 50 -2.82 -7.29 -8.38
CA VAL A 50 -2.92 -8.23 -9.51
C VAL A 50 -4.05 -7.83 -10.45
N SER A 51 -5.20 -7.36 -9.94
CA SER A 51 -6.26 -6.83 -10.80
C SER A 51 -5.84 -5.56 -11.54
N ALA A 52 -5.03 -4.69 -10.92
CA ALA A 52 -4.49 -3.50 -11.57
C ALA A 52 -3.48 -3.86 -12.67
N ILE A 53 -2.62 -4.85 -12.44
CA ILE A 53 -1.74 -5.41 -13.49
C ILE A 53 -2.59 -5.93 -14.64
N LYS A 54 -3.62 -6.73 -14.35
CA LYS A 54 -4.49 -7.30 -15.38
C LYS A 54 -5.29 -6.25 -16.15
N GLU A 55 -5.71 -5.17 -15.49
CA GLU A 55 -6.31 -3.99 -16.12
C GLU A 55 -5.33 -3.36 -17.13
N GLY A 56 -4.06 -3.24 -16.74
CA GLY A 56 -2.96 -2.85 -17.63
C GLY A 56 -2.76 -3.79 -18.82
N GLN A 57 -2.76 -5.11 -18.59
CA GLN A 57 -2.62 -6.11 -19.64
C GLN A 57 -3.80 -6.09 -20.64
N ASN A 58 -4.97 -5.61 -20.21
CA ASN A 58 -6.13 -5.37 -21.06
C ASN A 58 -6.05 -4.04 -21.84
N GLY A 59 -4.95 -3.29 -21.73
CA GLY A 59 -4.72 -2.05 -22.45
C GLY A 59 -5.17 -0.78 -21.71
N ASN A 60 -5.56 -0.88 -20.45
CA ASN A 60 -6.08 0.25 -19.68
C ASN A 60 -5.03 0.79 -18.70
N LEU A 61 -4.71 2.09 -18.81
CA LEU A 61 -3.82 2.76 -17.86
C LEU A 61 -4.54 3.17 -16.57
N LEU A 62 -5.82 3.52 -16.67
CA LEU A 62 -6.67 3.92 -15.55
C LEU A 62 -7.27 2.68 -14.88
N TYR A 63 -7.21 2.63 -13.55
CA TYR A 63 -7.76 1.51 -12.78
C TYR A 63 -9.23 1.75 -12.43
N SER A 64 -10.05 0.71 -12.59
CA SER A 64 -11.42 0.64 -12.09
C SER A 64 -11.51 -0.40 -10.97
N ASN A 65 -12.15 -0.06 -9.85
CA ASN A 65 -12.29 -1.00 -8.74
C ASN A 65 -13.24 -2.16 -9.11
N GLN A 66 -12.67 -3.37 -9.20
CA GLN A 66 -13.40 -4.58 -9.60
C GLN A 66 -14.09 -5.31 -8.42
N PHE A 67 -13.88 -4.84 -7.18
CA PHE A 67 -14.37 -5.51 -5.96
C PHE A 67 -15.65 -4.88 -5.39
N THR A 68 -16.35 -4.08 -6.19
CA THR A 68 -17.61 -3.44 -5.83
C THR A 68 -18.61 -3.58 -6.98
N THR A 69 -19.89 -3.72 -6.65
CA THR A 69 -20.98 -3.76 -7.63
C THR A 69 -21.37 -2.37 -8.14
N ILE A 70 -20.93 -1.31 -7.46
CA ILE A 70 -21.18 0.07 -7.85
C ILE A 70 -20.18 0.45 -8.95
N LYS A 71 -20.68 0.95 -10.08
CA LYS A 71 -19.80 1.46 -11.14
C LYS A 71 -19.12 2.74 -10.70
N HIS A 72 -17.80 2.76 -10.75
CA HIS A 72 -16.99 3.94 -10.51
C HIS A 72 -16.29 4.39 -11.80
N LYS A 73 -15.95 5.67 -11.89
CA LYS A 73 -15.10 6.15 -12.97
C LYS A 73 -13.67 5.64 -12.75
N PRO A 74 -12.97 5.15 -13.79
CA PRO A 74 -11.56 4.78 -13.67
C PRO A 74 -10.69 5.97 -13.27
N LEU A 75 -9.63 5.72 -12.49
CA LEU A 75 -8.76 6.75 -11.91
C LEU A 75 -7.28 6.38 -12.05
N PHE A 76 -6.40 7.37 -11.94
CA PHE A 76 -4.95 7.15 -11.80
C PHE A 76 -4.61 6.73 -10.38
N VAL A 77 -4.88 5.45 -10.09
CA VAL A 77 -4.46 4.78 -8.86
C VAL A 77 -3.78 3.48 -9.26
N TYR A 78 -2.81 3.03 -8.45
CA TYR A 78 -2.01 1.84 -8.76
C TYR A 78 -1.31 1.91 -10.13
N THR A 79 -0.90 3.12 -10.55
CA THR A 79 -0.39 3.37 -11.90
C THR A 79 0.88 2.59 -12.24
N PHE A 80 1.73 2.29 -11.24
CA PHE A 80 2.88 1.41 -11.47
C PHE A 80 2.44 0.00 -11.88
N TYR A 81 1.47 -0.57 -11.17
CA TYR A 81 0.90 -1.88 -11.49
C TYR A 81 0.21 -1.91 -12.86
N THR A 82 -0.61 -0.90 -13.20
CA THR A 82 -1.26 -0.83 -14.53
C THR A 82 -0.23 -0.62 -15.65
N LEU A 83 0.82 0.18 -15.42
CA LEU A 83 1.90 0.38 -16.38
C LEU A 83 2.72 -0.90 -16.59
N THR A 84 3.02 -1.64 -15.53
CA THR A 84 3.70 -2.95 -15.62
C THR A 84 2.86 -3.93 -16.45
N GLY A 85 1.54 -3.96 -16.26
CA GLY A 85 0.64 -4.73 -17.11
C GLY A 85 0.69 -4.34 -18.59
N LEU A 86 0.73 -3.03 -18.89
CA LEU A 86 0.86 -2.51 -20.26
C LEU A 86 2.17 -2.92 -20.93
N LEU A 87 3.27 -2.92 -20.17
CA LEU A 87 4.61 -3.26 -20.68
C LEU A 87 4.80 -4.79 -20.83
N PHE A 88 4.17 -5.58 -19.97
CA PHE A 88 4.34 -7.04 -19.89
C PHE A 88 3.01 -7.78 -20.05
N ASN A 89 2.34 -7.57 -21.19
CA ASN A 89 0.98 -8.08 -21.46
C ASN A 89 0.84 -9.61 -21.53
N ASN A 90 1.95 -10.35 -21.71
CA ASN A 90 1.96 -11.82 -21.86
C ASN A 90 2.58 -12.56 -20.66
N VAL A 91 2.86 -11.86 -19.55
CA VAL A 91 3.47 -12.46 -18.35
C VAL A 91 2.39 -12.73 -17.31
N ASP A 92 2.55 -13.79 -16.52
CA ASP A 92 1.64 -14.07 -15.41
C ASP A 92 1.60 -12.88 -14.42
N PRO A 93 0.42 -12.31 -14.12
CA PRO A 93 0.30 -11.09 -13.32
C PRO A 93 0.69 -11.29 -11.86
N TYR A 94 0.61 -12.52 -11.32
CA TYR A 94 1.11 -12.81 -9.97
C TYR A 94 2.63 -12.74 -9.91
N SER A 95 3.31 -13.27 -10.93
CA SER A 95 4.76 -13.18 -11.05
C SER A 95 5.23 -11.73 -11.17
N LEU A 96 4.53 -10.92 -11.98
CA LEU A 96 4.79 -9.48 -12.08
C LEU A 96 4.63 -8.77 -10.72
N PHE A 97 3.54 -9.06 -10.01
CA PHE A 97 3.31 -8.51 -8.67
C PHE A 97 4.44 -8.86 -7.69
N GLN A 98 4.91 -10.11 -7.67
CA GLN A 98 5.99 -10.53 -6.76
C GLN A 98 7.31 -9.79 -7.07
N ILE A 99 7.62 -9.61 -8.37
CA ILE A 99 8.79 -8.85 -8.80
C ILE A 99 8.68 -7.39 -8.35
N GLU A 100 7.54 -6.74 -8.59
CA GLU A 100 7.30 -5.36 -8.15
C GLU A 100 7.37 -5.22 -6.63
N SER A 101 6.76 -6.16 -5.90
CA SER A 101 6.78 -6.16 -4.43
C SER A 101 8.21 -6.23 -3.89
N LEU A 102 9.08 -7.06 -4.48
CA LEU A 102 10.50 -7.13 -4.11
C LEU A 102 11.22 -5.79 -4.39
N ILE A 103 10.99 -5.20 -5.55
CA ILE A 103 11.60 -3.91 -5.94
C ILE A 103 11.16 -2.80 -4.97
N PHE A 104 9.86 -2.63 -4.75
CA PHE A 104 9.34 -1.58 -3.87
C PHE A 104 9.70 -1.82 -2.40
N SER A 105 9.81 -3.07 -1.95
CA SER A 105 10.33 -3.39 -0.62
C SER A 105 11.79 -2.96 -0.47
N ALA A 106 12.63 -3.21 -1.47
CA ALA A 106 14.02 -2.76 -1.45
C ALA A 106 14.13 -1.22 -1.47
N LEU A 107 13.32 -0.54 -2.29
CA LEU A 107 13.26 0.92 -2.34
C LEU A 107 12.78 1.51 -1.01
N LEU A 108 11.80 0.88 -0.36
CA LEU A 108 11.30 1.30 0.94
C LEU A 108 12.39 1.18 2.01
N VAL A 109 13.13 0.07 2.04
CA VAL A 109 14.26 -0.11 2.96
C VAL A 109 15.31 0.98 2.71
N VAL A 110 15.73 1.17 1.46
CA VAL A 110 16.70 2.22 1.08
C VAL A 110 16.22 3.60 1.53
N GLY A 111 15.00 4.00 1.19
CA GLY A 111 14.47 5.33 1.53
C GLY A 111 14.12 5.54 3.00
N THR A 112 14.08 4.48 3.81
CA THR A 112 13.86 4.58 5.26
C THR A 112 15.18 4.71 6.03
N PHE A 113 16.24 4.06 5.54
CA PHE A 113 17.52 3.96 6.26
C PHE A 113 18.64 4.84 5.68
N LEU A 114 18.48 5.42 4.49
CA LEU A 114 19.39 6.39 3.88
C LEU A 114 18.72 7.77 3.78
#